data_AF-A0A929D819-F1
#
_entry.id   AF-A0A929D819-F1
#
_cell.length_a   1.000
_cell.length_b   1.000
_cell.length_c   1.000
_cell.angle_alpha   90.00
_cell.angle_beta   90.00
_cell.angle_gamma   90.00
#
_symmetry.space_group_name_H-M   'P 1'
#
loop_
_entity.id
_entity.type
_entity.pdbx_description
1 polymer ?
#
loop_
_entity_poly.entity_id
_entity_poly.type
_entity_poly.pdbx_seq_one_letter_code
_entity_poly.pdbx_strand_id
1 'polypeptide(L)'
;AKSLRPLPEKWHGLVDVETRYRQRYLDLLSNDDVRRTFALRSRIVSATRSVMDGEGYLEVETPVLQSKAGGALARPFVTHHHALGEDLFLRIALELSHKKLIVGGIDRVYEIGRVFRNEGISVRHNPEFTLMECYCAYADYEDMMVLTENLFAAVAQEVLGTTRVEFRGQHIELAPPWRRVFLRDAVREASGIDFEDYQDAETLHERMLQEGVRVEGLPRRAKLIDALISTFVEPNLVQPTFVLDYPVEMSPFAKRKRGNDRMAERFEAFMSGLEFANAFSELNDPVDQRERLEHQLREQVGEEDVEVADEDFIEAMEYGMPPTGGLGIGIDRLVMLLTGQDSIRDVILFPQLRGKRDA
;
A
#
# COMPACT_ATOMS: atom_id res chain seq x y z
N ALA A 1 -2.68 -3.30 41.56
CA ALA A 1 -3.08 -1.89 41.79
C ALA A 1 -4.59 -1.83 42.09
N LYS A 2 -5.06 -0.82 42.84
CA LYS A 2 -6.50 -0.62 43.13
C LYS A 2 -7.20 0.03 41.93
N SER A 3 -8.36 -0.48 41.50
CA SER A 3 -9.20 0.23 40.52
C SER A 3 -9.97 1.36 41.19
N LEU A 4 -9.91 2.57 40.61
CA LEU A 4 -10.64 3.75 41.09
C LEU A 4 -11.92 4.03 40.28
N ARG A 5 -12.14 3.31 39.17
CA ARG A 5 -13.31 3.42 38.31
C ARG A 5 -14.03 2.07 38.24
N PRO A 6 -15.37 2.05 38.13
CA PRO A 6 -16.09 0.80 37.88
C PRO A 6 -15.63 0.22 36.54
N LEU A 7 -15.46 -1.10 36.50
CA LEU A 7 -15.15 -1.81 35.26
C LEU A 7 -16.41 -1.96 34.42
N PRO A 8 -16.31 -2.01 33.08
CA PRO A 8 -17.43 -2.41 32.23
C PRO A 8 -17.95 -3.79 32.63
N GLU A 9 -19.25 -4.04 32.44
CA GLU A 9 -19.82 -5.37 32.69
C GLU A 9 -19.12 -6.43 31.82
N LYS A 10 -18.71 -7.54 32.43
CA LYS A 10 -17.98 -8.61 31.75
C LYS A 10 -18.86 -9.52 30.89
N TRP A 11 -20.13 -9.69 31.27
CA TRP A 11 -21.01 -10.68 30.62
C TRP A 11 -21.40 -10.31 29.20
N HIS A 12 -21.58 -9.02 28.92
CA HIS A 12 -21.89 -8.51 27.58
C HIS A 12 -20.68 -7.90 26.88
N GLY A 13 -19.53 -7.83 27.56
CA GLY A 13 -18.35 -7.13 27.07
C GLY A 13 -18.55 -5.61 26.96
N LEU A 14 -17.50 -4.90 26.57
CA LEU A 14 -17.64 -3.51 26.18
C LEU A 14 -18.13 -3.48 24.72
N VAL A 15 -19.40 -3.13 24.50
CA VAL A 15 -20.04 -3.17 23.17
C VAL A 15 -19.88 -1.87 22.39
N ASP A 16 -19.88 -0.71 23.08
CA ASP A 16 -19.80 0.59 22.43
C ASP A 16 -18.49 0.77 21.65
N VAL A 17 -18.60 0.77 20.31
CA VAL A 17 -17.47 0.76 19.38
C VAL A 17 -16.56 1.98 19.57
N GLU A 18 -17.13 3.17 19.82
CA GLU A 18 -16.33 4.37 20.04
C GLU A 18 -15.50 4.27 21.32
N THR A 19 -16.10 3.79 22.42
CA THR A 19 -15.41 3.57 23.69
C THR A 19 -14.34 2.50 23.55
N ARG A 20 -14.59 1.42 22.80
CA ARG A 20 -13.59 0.37 22.55
C ARG A 20 -12.32 0.95 21.90
N TYR A 21 -12.47 1.77 20.87
CA TYR A 21 -11.32 2.38 20.18
C TYR A 21 -10.63 3.47 20.99
N ARG A 22 -11.38 4.31 21.72
CA ARG A 22 -10.81 5.39 22.55
C ARG A 22 -10.17 4.89 23.85
N GLN A 23 -10.72 3.82 24.41
CA GLN A 23 -10.30 3.24 25.69
C GLN A 23 -9.90 1.78 25.47
N ARG A 24 -8.94 1.54 24.57
CA ARG A 24 -8.47 0.20 24.20
C ARG A 24 -8.08 -0.66 25.41
N TYR A 25 -7.59 -0.05 26.48
CA TYR A 25 -7.26 -0.75 27.72
C TYR A 25 -8.49 -1.40 28.40
N LEU A 26 -9.70 -0.80 28.28
CA LEU A 26 -10.94 -1.42 28.74
C LEU A 26 -11.43 -2.51 27.79
N ASP A 27 -11.29 -2.27 26.48
CA ASP A 27 -11.64 -3.26 25.46
C ASP A 27 -10.81 -4.54 25.63
N LEU A 28 -9.49 -4.41 25.80
CA LEU A 28 -8.60 -5.53 26.11
C LEU A 28 -8.94 -6.21 27.43
N LEU A 29 -9.46 -5.49 28.42
CA LEU A 29 -9.81 -6.07 29.71
C LEU A 29 -11.08 -6.93 29.60
N SER A 30 -12.06 -6.47 28.83
CA SER A 30 -13.41 -7.03 28.75
C SER A 30 -13.61 -8.01 27.59
N ASN A 31 -12.83 -7.92 26.51
CA ASN A 31 -13.01 -8.70 25.28
C ASN A 31 -11.73 -9.50 24.96
N ASP A 32 -11.75 -10.81 25.21
CA ASP A 32 -10.58 -11.69 24.98
C ASP A 32 -10.24 -11.86 23.49
N ASP A 33 -11.23 -11.78 22.60
CA ASP A 33 -11.02 -11.83 21.16
C ASP A 33 -10.12 -10.68 20.68
N VAL A 34 -10.23 -9.50 21.29
CA VAL A 34 -9.37 -8.35 20.97
C VAL A 34 -7.92 -8.65 21.34
N ARG A 35 -7.69 -9.28 22.51
CA ARG A 35 -6.34 -9.73 22.89
C ARG A 35 -5.78 -10.74 21.89
N ARG A 36 -6.62 -11.68 21.44
CA ARG A 36 -6.24 -12.68 20.43
C ARG A 36 -5.87 -12.03 19.09
N THR A 37 -6.63 -11.04 18.62
CA THR A 37 -6.32 -10.30 17.39
C THR A 37 -4.93 -9.65 17.46
N PHE A 38 -4.59 -8.98 18.57
CA PHE A 38 -3.26 -8.35 18.70
C PHE A 38 -2.12 -9.34 18.95
N ALA A 39 -2.40 -10.48 19.60
CA ALA A 39 -1.44 -11.58 19.67
C ALA A 39 -1.16 -12.18 18.27
N LEU A 40 -2.20 -12.35 17.45
CA LEU A 40 -2.07 -12.76 16.05
C LEU A 40 -1.31 -11.74 15.24
N ARG A 41 -1.59 -10.43 15.39
CA ARG A 41 -0.79 -9.37 14.74
C ARG A 41 0.70 -9.54 15.01
N SER A 42 1.10 -9.74 16.27
CA SER A 42 2.51 -9.93 16.63
C SER A 42 3.12 -11.17 15.95
N ARG A 43 2.38 -12.28 15.92
CA ARG A 43 2.79 -13.51 15.23
C ARG A 43 2.90 -13.33 13.72
N ILE A 44 1.97 -12.61 13.10
CA ILE A 44 1.97 -12.29 11.67
C ILE A 44 3.23 -11.52 11.30
N VAL A 45 3.54 -10.43 12.02
CA VAL A 45 4.76 -9.65 11.75
C VAL A 45 6.02 -10.50 11.95
N SER A 46 6.06 -11.34 12.99
CA SER A 46 7.20 -12.23 13.24
C SER A 46 7.37 -13.29 12.15
N ALA A 47 6.27 -13.85 11.66
CA ALA A 47 6.26 -14.81 10.56
C ALA A 47 6.69 -14.14 9.24
N THR A 48 6.22 -12.92 8.96
CA THR A 48 6.68 -12.13 7.80
C THR A 48 8.19 -11.95 7.83
N ARG A 49 8.79 -11.53 8.95
CA ARG A 49 10.25 -11.45 9.10
C ARG A 49 10.92 -12.79 8.83
N SER A 50 10.41 -13.87 9.44
CA SER A 50 10.99 -15.21 9.29
C SER A 50 11.01 -15.68 7.83
N VAL A 51 9.97 -15.35 7.04
CA VAL A 51 9.93 -15.63 5.60
C VAL A 51 10.99 -14.81 4.86
N MET A 52 11.04 -13.49 5.09
CA MET A 52 11.99 -12.60 4.42
C MET A 52 13.45 -12.95 4.74
N ASP A 53 13.75 -13.23 6.01
CA ASP A 53 15.07 -13.68 6.47
C ASP A 53 15.44 -15.03 5.83
N GLY A 54 14.47 -15.95 5.70
CA GLY A 54 14.63 -17.23 5.03
C GLY A 54 14.92 -17.12 3.54
N GLU A 55 14.37 -16.10 2.88
CA GLU A 55 14.64 -15.74 1.48
C GLU A 55 15.95 -14.92 1.32
N GLY A 56 16.67 -14.67 2.40
CA GLY A 56 17.98 -14.00 2.40
C GLY A 56 17.91 -12.48 2.25
N TYR A 57 16.78 -11.85 2.58
CA TYR A 57 16.68 -10.40 2.65
C TYR A 57 17.29 -9.86 3.95
N LEU A 58 17.95 -8.72 3.88
CA LEU A 58 18.46 -7.99 5.03
C LEU A 58 17.40 -7.02 5.57
N GLU A 59 16.99 -7.14 6.84
CA GLU A 59 16.15 -6.13 7.49
C GLU A 59 16.97 -4.85 7.69
N VAL A 60 16.45 -3.71 7.23
CA VAL A 60 17.07 -2.39 7.34
C VAL A 60 16.10 -1.38 7.96
N GLU A 61 16.62 -0.26 8.46
CA GLU A 61 15.83 0.87 8.93
C GLU A 61 16.27 2.13 8.19
N THR A 62 15.31 2.86 7.61
CA THR A 62 15.56 4.09 6.86
C THR A 62 14.94 5.32 7.54
N PRO A 63 15.35 6.55 7.18
CA PRO A 63 14.88 7.75 7.87
C PRO A 63 13.35 7.92 7.83
N VAL A 64 12.75 8.09 9.01
CA VAL A 64 11.32 8.48 9.15
C VAL A 64 11.10 9.95 8.83
N LEU A 65 12.06 10.79 9.21
CA LEU A 65 12.10 12.21 8.91
C LEU A 65 12.96 12.43 7.67
N GLN A 66 12.39 13.01 6.62
CA GLN A 66 13.03 13.21 5.32
C GLN A 66 13.00 14.69 4.96
N SER A 67 14.02 15.17 4.26
CA SER A 67 14.05 16.53 3.70
C SER A 67 13.06 16.72 2.56
N LYS A 68 12.63 15.61 1.93
CA LYS A 68 11.62 15.54 0.86
C LYS A 68 10.78 14.28 1.06
N ALA A 69 9.47 14.37 0.83
CA ALA A 69 8.61 13.20 0.77
C ALA A 69 8.55 12.67 -0.67
N GLY A 70 8.76 11.37 -0.86
CA GLY A 70 8.70 10.71 -2.17
C GLY A 70 8.56 9.19 -2.03
N GLY A 71 8.43 8.51 -3.18
CA GLY A 71 8.20 7.06 -3.27
C GLY A 71 6.72 6.67 -3.24
N ALA A 72 5.80 7.64 -3.20
CA ALA A 72 4.37 7.42 -3.34
C ALA A 72 3.65 8.73 -3.71
N LEU A 73 2.45 8.62 -4.26
CA LEU A 73 1.54 9.75 -4.47
C LEU A 73 0.63 9.92 -3.25
N ALA A 74 1.10 10.69 -2.26
CA ALA A 74 0.34 10.97 -1.05
C ALA A 74 0.76 12.31 -0.42
N ARG A 75 -0.19 13.05 0.16
CA ARG A 75 0.10 14.25 0.96
C ARG A 75 0.92 13.91 2.20
N PRO A 76 2.11 14.50 2.41
CA PRO A 76 2.92 14.24 3.60
C PRO A 76 2.45 15.04 4.82
N PHE A 77 2.84 14.57 6.00
CA PHE A 77 2.87 15.42 7.20
C PHE A 77 4.17 16.22 7.23
N VAL A 78 4.06 17.49 7.64
CA VAL A 78 5.20 18.42 7.77
C VAL A 78 5.49 18.66 9.25
N THR A 79 6.77 18.72 9.62
CA THR A 79 7.26 19.08 10.95
C THR A 79 8.48 20.00 10.83
N HIS A 80 8.99 20.49 11.96
CA HIS A 80 10.08 21.46 11.98
C HIS A 80 11.21 21.04 12.92
N HIS A 81 12.45 21.03 12.43
CA HIS A 81 13.63 20.69 13.19
C HIS A 81 14.32 21.94 13.76
N HIS A 82 13.98 22.33 15.00
CA HIS A 82 14.43 23.58 15.62
C HIS A 82 15.94 23.84 15.61
N ALA A 83 16.79 22.82 15.81
CA ALA A 83 18.24 23.02 15.87
C ALA A 83 18.90 23.18 14.49
N LEU A 84 18.24 22.72 13.42
CA LEU A 84 18.71 22.86 12.04
C LEU A 84 18.00 24.03 11.34
N GLY A 85 16.86 24.47 11.89
CA GLY A 85 16.07 25.58 11.34
C GLY A 85 15.39 25.24 10.01
N GLU A 86 15.09 23.96 9.77
CA GLU A 86 14.49 23.48 8.52
C GLU A 86 13.23 22.65 8.77
N ASP A 87 12.38 22.60 7.75
CA ASP A 87 11.20 21.73 7.74
C ASP A 87 11.57 20.32 7.28
N LEU A 88 10.95 19.33 7.90
CA LEU A 88 11.09 17.92 7.58
C LEU A 88 9.72 17.31 7.31
N PHE A 89 9.70 16.24 6.54
CA PHE A 89 8.50 15.51 6.17
C PHE A 89 8.54 14.13 6.81
N LEU A 90 7.39 13.65 7.28
CA LEU A 90 7.25 12.24 7.61
C LEU A 90 7.15 11.42 6.32
N ARG A 91 7.90 10.32 6.25
CA ARG A 91 7.94 9.45 5.07
C ARG A 91 6.55 8.89 4.70
N ILE A 92 6.24 8.90 3.41
CA ILE A 92 4.99 8.38 2.82
C ILE A 92 5.14 6.95 2.24
N ALA A 93 6.39 6.52 2.04
CA ALA A 93 6.84 5.21 1.55
C ALA A 93 8.26 4.91 2.11
N LEU A 94 8.77 3.69 1.91
CA LEU A 94 10.15 3.29 2.27
C LEU A 94 11.09 3.29 1.04
N GLU A 95 10.49 3.36 -0.15
CA GLU A 95 11.03 3.06 -1.46
C GLU A 95 12.38 3.70 -1.81
N LEU A 96 12.45 5.03 -1.82
CA LEU A 96 13.62 5.73 -2.38
C LEU A 96 14.91 5.41 -1.61
N SER A 97 14.80 5.22 -0.29
CA SER A 97 15.95 4.87 0.53
C SER A 97 16.40 3.43 0.27
N HIS A 98 15.48 2.49 0.06
CA HIS A 98 15.84 1.11 -0.25
C HIS A 98 16.53 0.99 -1.61
N LYS A 99 16.06 1.71 -2.62
CA LYS A 99 16.72 1.75 -3.93
C LYS A 99 18.15 2.28 -3.86
N LYS A 100 18.41 3.28 -3.01
CA LYS A 100 19.78 3.76 -2.72
C LYS A 100 20.64 2.67 -2.08
N LEU A 101 20.08 1.81 -1.24
CA LEU A 101 20.80 0.65 -0.68
C LEU A 101 21.11 -0.42 -1.75
N ILE A 102 20.20 -0.64 -2.70
CA ILE A 102 20.46 -1.51 -3.85
C ILE A 102 21.62 -0.96 -4.69
N VAL A 103 21.62 0.34 -5.00
CA VAL A 103 22.76 1.02 -5.66
C VAL A 103 24.05 0.83 -4.85
N GLY A 104 23.95 0.90 -3.52
CA GLY A 104 25.06 0.67 -2.60
C GLY A 104 25.58 -0.79 -2.56
N GLY A 105 24.95 -1.72 -3.27
CA GLY A 105 25.39 -3.11 -3.42
C GLY A 105 24.78 -4.09 -2.41
N ILE A 106 23.69 -3.72 -1.72
CA ILE A 106 22.93 -4.66 -0.89
C ILE A 106 21.83 -5.28 -1.75
N ASP A 107 22.07 -6.47 -2.30
CA ASP A 107 21.19 -7.08 -3.32
C ASP A 107 19.74 -7.36 -2.85
N ARG A 108 19.51 -7.55 -1.55
CA ARG A 108 18.17 -7.86 -1.00
C ARG A 108 17.96 -7.13 0.32
N VAL A 109 17.03 -6.18 0.33
CA VAL A 109 16.67 -5.40 1.53
C VAL A 109 15.17 -5.44 1.77
N TYR A 110 14.77 -5.42 3.04
CA TYR A 110 13.39 -5.18 3.43
C TYR A 110 13.30 -4.34 4.69
N GLU A 111 12.17 -3.66 4.89
CA GLU A 111 11.88 -2.94 6.12
C GLU A 111 10.40 -3.11 6.47
N ILE A 112 10.09 -3.40 7.74
CA ILE A 112 8.73 -3.33 8.28
C ILE A 112 8.62 -2.05 9.13
N GLY A 113 8.06 -1.00 8.54
CA GLY A 113 8.10 0.34 9.09
C GLY A 113 6.75 1.04 9.12
N ARG A 114 6.65 2.09 9.94
CA ARG A 114 5.52 3.03 9.89
C ARG A 114 5.73 4.02 8.75
N VAL A 115 4.69 4.26 7.97
CA VAL A 115 4.59 5.37 7.01
C VAL A 115 3.39 6.24 7.37
N PHE A 116 3.39 7.48 6.88
CA PHE A 116 2.45 8.52 7.31
C PHE A 116 1.86 9.23 6.09
N ARG A 117 0.54 9.20 5.93
CA ARG A 117 -0.18 9.87 4.84
C ARG A 117 -1.25 10.78 5.41
N ASN A 118 -1.18 12.07 5.08
CA ASN A 118 -2.06 13.11 5.59
C ASN A 118 -3.36 13.18 4.79
N GLU A 119 -4.13 12.08 4.86
CA GLU A 119 -5.32 11.83 4.08
C GLU A 119 -6.55 11.57 4.96
N GLY A 120 -7.69 11.26 4.32
CA GLY A 120 -8.94 10.92 5.01
C GLY A 120 -8.87 9.62 5.81
N ILE A 121 -9.57 9.58 6.94
CA ILE A 121 -9.70 8.39 7.78
C ILE A 121 -10.95 7.61 7.36
N SER A 122 -10.81 6.30 7.13
CA SER A 122 -11.92 5.40 6.78
C SER A 122 -11.84 4.08 7.57
N VAL A 123 -12.61 3.07 7.17
CA VAL A 123 -12.45 1.69 7.68
C VAL A 123 -11.25 0.98 7.03
N ARG A 124 -10.71 1.54 5.94
CA ARG A 124 -9.57 1.01 5.17
C ARG A 124 -8.28 1.83 5.39
N HIS A 125 -8.40 3.09 5.85
CA HIS A 125 -7.31 4.06 5.91
C HIS A 125 -7.15 4.64 7.32
N ASN A 126 -5.91 4.61 7.83
CA ASN A 126 -5.48 5.28 9.04
C ASN A 126 -4.25 6.15 8.68
N PRO A 127 -4.09 7.38 9.23
CA PRO A 127 -3.04 8.31 8.80
C PRO A 127 -1.61 7.81 9.01
N GLU A 128 -1.43 6.88 9.95
CA GLU A 128 -0.19 6.14 10.15
C GLU A 128 -0.49 4.65 10.03
N PHE A 129 0.30 3.92 9.23
CA PHE A 129 0.11 2.48 9.03
C PHE A 129 1.43 1.76 8.78
N THR A 130 1.44 0.46 9.05
CA THR A 130 2.62 -0.39 8.94
C THR A 130 2.68 -0.99 7.55
N LEU A 131 3.80 -0.74 6.88
CA LEU A 131 4.11 -1.25 5.56
C LEU A 131 5.34 -2.15 5.67
N MET A 132 5.36 -3.23 4.90
CA MET A 132 6.59 -3.94 4.57
C MET A 132 6.93 -3.57 3.14
N GLU A 133 8.11 -3.02 2.89
CA GLU A 133 8.65 -2.93 1.53
C GLU A 133 9.93 -3.74 1.42
N CYS A 134 10.15 -4.35 0.27
CA CYS A 134 11.38 -5.06 -0.05
C CYS A 134 11.82 -4.82 -1.49
N TYR A 135 13.13 -4.87 -1.71
CA TYR A 135 13.77 -4.67 -3.01
C TYR A 135 14.82 -5.75 -3.23
N CYS A 136 14.84 -6.30 -4.44
CA CYS A 136 15.72 -7.40 -4.83
C CYS A 136 16.39 -7.10 -6.18
N ALA A 137 17.70 -6.96 -6.16
CA ALA A 137 18.51 -6.84 -7.36
C ALA A 137 18.39 -8.11 -8.22
N TYR A 138 18.41 -7.90 -9.53
CA TYR A 138 18.25 -8.90 -10.58
C TYR A 138 16.91 -9.63 -10.61
N ALA A 139 15.92 -9.13 -9.87
CA ALA A 139 14.54 -9.59 -9.92
C ALA A 139 13.67 -8.68 -10.81
N ASP A 140 12.54 -9.22 -11.27
CA ASP A 140 11.48 -8.46 -11.94
C ASP A 140 10.13 -8.62 -11.21
N TYR A 141 9.08 -8.01 -11.77
CA TYR A 141 7.73 -8.12 -11.21
C TYR A 141 7.14 -9.55 -11.21
N GLU A 142 7.63 -10.49 -12.03
CA GLU A 142 7.23 -11.90 -11.99
C GLU A 142 7.80 -12.57 -10.74
N ASP A 143 9.08 -12.30 -10.43
CA ASP A 143 9.69 -12.75 -9.17
C ASP A 143 8.94 -12.18 -7.95
N MET A 144 8.53 -10.91 -8.01
CA MET A 144 7.74 -10.28 -6.95
C MET A 144 6.34 -10.90 -6.79
N MET A 145 5.71 -11.38 -7.87
CA MET A 145 4.46 -12.15 -7.78
C MET A 145 4.69 -13.48 -7.05
N VAL A 146 5.76 -14.22 -7.38
CA VAL A 146 6.11 -15.48 -6.71
C VAL A 146 6.39 -15.25 -5.22
N LEU A 147 7.14 -14.20 -4.88
CA LEU A 147 7.39 -13.82 -3.49
C LEU A 147 6.08 -13.49 -2.76
N THR A 148 5.19 -12.73 -3.39
CA THR A 148 3.90 -12.35 -2.80
C THR A 148 3.03 -13.58 -2.51
N GLU A 149 2.87 -14.47 -3.48
CA GLU A 149 2.12 -15.73 -3.32
C GLU A 149 2.66 -16.57 -2.16
N ASN A 150 3.97 -16.81 -2.14
CA ASN A 150 4.63 -17.63 -1.13
C ASN A 150 4.57 -17.01 0.26
N LEU A 151 4.76 -15.69 0.37
CA LEU A 151 4.72 -14.98 1.65
C LEU A 151 3.34 -15.05 2.29
N PHE A 152 2.28 -14.76 1.53
CA PHE A 152 0.91 -14.82 2.06
C PHE A 152 0.52 -16.24 2.50
N ALA A 153 0.83 -17.24 1.67
CA ALA A 153 0.55 -18.64 2.00
C ALA A 153 1.35 -19.12 3.23
N ALA A 154 2.65 -18.83 3.30
CA ALA A 154 3.51 -19.23 4.41
C ALA A 154 3.10 -18.58 5.73
N VAL A 155 2.82 -17.27 5.73
CA VAL A 155 2.39 -16.56 6.94
C VAL A 155 1.04 -17.08 7.42
N ALA A 156 0.07 -17.31 6.51
CA ALA A 156 -1.22 -17.89 6.88
C ALA A 156 -1.06 -19.29 7.47
N GLN A 157 -0.25 -20.14 6.83
CA GLN A 157 0.00 -21.51 7.30
C GLN A 157 0.68 -21.54 8.67
N GLU A 158 1.68 -20.68 8.91
CA GLU A 158 2.39 -20.59 10.20
C GLU A 158 1.47 -20.07 11.31
N VAL A 159 0.69 -19.02 11.02
CA VAL A 159 -0.09 -18.34 12.05
C VAL A 159 -1.40 -19.07 12.37
N LEU A 160 -2.08 -19.58 11.33
CA LEU A 160 -3.42 -20.16 11.42
C LEU A 160 -3.45 -21.68 11.21
N GLY A 161 -2.37 -22.29 10.72
CA GLY A 161 -2.35 -23.73 10.39
C GLY A 161 -3.03 -24.07 9.07
N THR A 162 -3.44 -23.07 8.28
CA THR A 162 -4.20 -23.23 7.03
C THR A 162 -3.95 -22.02 6.12
N THR A 163 -4.08 -22.22 4.80
CA THR A 163 -4.10 -21.15 3.79
C THR A 163 -5.51 -20.64 3.48
N ARG A 164 -6.55 -21.29 4.03
CA ARG A 164 -7.95 -20.89 3.88
C ARG A 164 -8.37 -19.97 5.00
N VAL A 165 -8.86 -18.78 4.64
CA VAL A 165 -9.31 -17.75 5.59
C VAL A 165 -10.73 -17.30 5.26
N GLU A 166 -11.39 -16.70 6.25
CA GLU A 166 -12.68 -16.04 6.09
C GLU A 166 -12.50 -14.54 6.33
N PHE A 167 -12.90 -13.73 5.35
CA PHE A 167 -12.77 -12.28 5.41
C PHE A 167 -13.96 -11.64 4.70
N ARG A 168 -14.63 -10.68 5.35
CA ARG A 168 -15.86 -10.04 4.83
C ARG A 168 -16.96 -11.02 4.39
N GLY A 169 -17.09 -12.13 5.12
CA GLY A 169 -18.05 -13.20 4.82
C GLY A 169 -17.71 -14.02 3.56
N GLN A 170 -16.50 -13.88 3.03
CA GLN A 170 -16.00 -14.63 1.87
C GLN A 170 -14.92 -15.61 2.30
N HIS A 171 -14.94 -16.82 1.75
CA HIS A 171 -13.84 -17.78 1.90
C HIS A 171 -12.76 -17.50 0.85
N ILE A 172 -11.52 -17.31 1.30
CA ILE A 172 -10.37 -16.95 0.46
C ILE A 172 -9.32 -18.05 0.59
N GLU A 173 -8.85 -18.56 -0.54
CA GLU A 173 -7.74 -19.53 -0.60
C GLU A 173 -6.45 -18.77 -0.94
N LEU A 174 -5.51 -18.72 0.00
CA LEU A 174 -4.23 -18.03 -0.18
C LEU A 174 -3.16 -18.89 -0.84
N ALA A 175 -3.40 -20.19 -0.98
CA ALA A 175 -2.46 -21.09 -1.64
C ALA A 175 -2.22 -20.66 -3.11
N PRO A 176 -0.96 -20.69 -3.60
CA PRO A 176 -0.66 -20.41 -5.00
C PRO A 176 -1.22 -21.50 -5.93
N PRO A 177 -1.37 -21.23 -7.25
CA PRO A 177 -1.13 -19.95 -7.91
C PRO A 177 -2.35 -19.03 -7.85
N TRP A 178 -2.11 -17.72 -7.81
CA TRP A 178 -3.15 -16.70 -7.85
C TRP A 178 -3.56 -16.38 -9.30
N ARG A 179 -4.80 -15.91 -9.45
CA ARG A 179 -5.30 -15.51 -10.77
C ARG A 179 -4.51 -14.29 -11.24
N ARG A 180 -4.18 -14.24 -12.53
CA ARG A 180 -3.54 -13.09 -13.18
C ARG A 180 -4.50 -12.49 -14.21
N VAL A 181 -4.70 -11.18 -14.17
CA VAL A 181 -5.51 -10.44 -15.15
C VAL A 181 -4.80 -9.17 -15.59
N PHE A 182 -4.90 -8.81 -16.87
CA PHE A 182 -4.39 -7.54 -17.35
C PHE A 182 -5.39 -6.43 -17.04
N LEU A 183 -4.91 -5.30 -16.52
CA LEU A 183 -5.74 -4.17 -16.12
C LEU A 183 -6.65 -3.70 -17.26
N ARG A 184 -6.08 -3.53 -18.46
CA ARG A 184 -6.84 -3.10 -19.65
C ARG A 184 -8.01 -4.03 -19.94
N ASP A 185 -7.76 -5.34 -19.94
CA ASP A 185 -8.80 -6.33 -20.22
C ASP A 185 -9.86 -6.34 -19.10
N ALA A 186 -9.43 -6.25 -17.84
CA ALA A 186 -10.34 -6.22 -16.68
C ALA A 186 -11.27 -4.99 -16.72
N VAL A 187 -10.74 -3.80 -17.03
CA VAL A 187 -11.56 -2.59 -17.17
C VAL A 187 -12.50 -2.71 -18.37
N ARG A 188 -12.02 -3.20 -19.51
CA ARG A 188 -12.84 -3.37 -20.72
C ARG A 188 -13.98 -4.36 -20.51
N GLU A 189 -13.71 -5.50 -19.87
CA GLU A 189 -14.72 -6.52 -19.58
C GLU A 189 -15.77 -6.04 -18.57
N ALA A 190 -15.36 -5.28 -17.55
CA ALA A 190 -16.25 -4.88 -16.47
C ALA A 190 -17.05 -3.59 -16.76
N SER A 191 -16.47 -2.65 -17.52
CA SER A 191 -17.09 -1.34 -17.81
C SER A 191 -17.51 -1.15 -19.27
N GLY A 192 -17.01 -1.98 -20.20
CA GLY A 192 -17.19 -1.77 -21.65
C GLY A 192 -16.29 -0.65 -22.23
N ILE A 193 -15.47 0.01 -21.41
CA ILE A 193 -14.55 1.07 -21.82
C ILE A 193 -13.14 0.48 -21.95
N ASP A 194 -12.52 0.63 -23.12
CA ASP A 194 -11.08 0.43 -23.28
C ASP A 194 -10.38 1.79 -23.17
N PHE A 195 -9.74 2.05 -22.04
CA PHE A 195 -9.11 3.35 -21.77
C PHE A 195 -7.96 3.67 -22.74
N GLU A 196 -7.40 2.68 -23.46
CA GLU A 196 -6.35 2.91 -24.44
C GLU A 196 -6.85 3.49 -25.76
N ASP A 197 -8.16 3.41 -26.03
CA ASP A 197 -8.79 4.07 -27.18
C ASP A 197 -8.85 5.60 -27.00
N TYR A 198 -8.60 6.09 -25.77
CA TYR A 198 -8.68 7.50 -25.39
C TYR A 198 -7.31 8.01 -24.93
N GLN A 199 -6.70 8.90 -25.73
CA GLN A 199 -5.33 9.38 -25.51
C GLN A 199 -5.24 10.50 -24.46
N ASP A 200 -6.33 11.25 -24.28
CA ASP A 200 -6.39 12.40 -23.40
C ASP A 200 -7.50 12.22 -22.35
N ALA A 201 -7.41 13.02 -21.29
CA ALA A 201 -8.36 12.96 -20.18
C ALA A 201 -9.77 13.41 -20.57
N GLU A 202 -9.89 14.37 -21.51
CA GLU A 202 -11.18 14.94 -21.91
C GLU A 202 -12.05 13.89 -22.60
N THR A 203 -11.50 13.21 -23.60
CA THR A 203 -12.23 12.19 -24.38
C THR A 203 -12.57 10.95 -23.53
N LEU A 204 -11.68 10.53 -22.61
CA LEU A 204 -11.99 9.46 -21.67
C LEU A 204 -13.11 9.86 -20.70
N HIS A 205 -13.06 11.08 -20.17
CA HIS A 205 -14.08 11.58 -19.24
C HIS A 205 -15.45 11.66 -19.91
N GLU A 206 -15.52 12.16 -21.15
CA GLU A 206 -16.76 12.19 -21.93
C GLU A 206 -17.35 10.78 -22.11
N ARG A 207 -16.51 9.77 -22.40
CA ARG A 207 -16.98 8.39 -22.50
C ARG A 207 -17.49 7.86 -21.16
N MET A 208 -16.76 8.11 -20.07
CA MET A 208 -17.17 7.71 -18.73
C MET A 208 -18.52 8.29 -18.34
N LEU A 209 -18.77 9.57 -18.67
CA LEU A 209 -20.05 10.23 -18.44
C LEU A 209 -21.20 9.57 -19.20
N GLN A 210 -20.97 9.10 -20.43
CA GLN A 210 -21.98 8.37 -21.22
C GLN A 210 -22.36 7.04 -20.59
N GLU A 211 -21.42 6.36 -19.92
CA GLU A 211 -21.64 5.12 -19.17
C GLU A 211 -22.13 5.36 -17.72
N GLY A 212 -22.42 6.62 -17.36
CA GLY A 212 -22.96 6.98 -16.04
C GLY A 212 -21.91 7.09 -14.92
N VAL A 213 -20.62 7.06 -15.25
CA VAL A 213 -19.51 7.21 -14.30
C VAL A 213 -19.14 8.68 -14.18
N ARG A 214 -19.24 9.23 -12.97
CA ARG A 214 -18.94 10.65 -12.72
C ARG A 214 -17.69 10.78 -11.86
N VAL A 215 -16.73 11.55 -12.35
CA VAL A 215 -15.54 11.96 -11.60
C VAL A 215 -15.59 13.49 -11.48
N GLU A 216 -15.55 14.00 -10.26
CA GLU A 216 -15.65 15.45 -10.03
C GLU A 216 -14.38 16.20 -10.45
N GLY A 217 -14.58 17.43 -10.97
CA GLY A 217 -13.51 18.35 -11.34
C GLY A 217 -13.02 18.22 -12.78
N LEU A 218 -11.78 18.62 -13.02
CA LEU A 218 -11.02 18.39 -14.26
C LEU A 218 -10.00 17.27 -13.98
N PRO A 219 -10.43 16.00 -13.94
CA PRO A 219 -9.54 14.90 -13.55
C PRO A 219 -8.50 14.64 -14.63
N ARG A 220 -7.27 14.30 -14.21
CA ARG A 220 -6.25 13.76 -15.09
C ARG A 220 -6.63 12.35 -15.57
N ARG A 221 -6.05 11.91 -16.69
CA ARG A 221 -6.32 10.59 -17.27
C ARG A 221 -6.05 9.45 -16.27
N ALA A 222 -4.93 9.51 -15.54
CA ALA A 222 -4.61 8.58 -14.46
C ALA A 222 -5.73 8.46 -13.40
N LYS A 223 -6.32 9.60 -12.99
CA LYS A 223 -7.41 9.64 -12.00
C LYS A 223 -8.73 9.08 -12.55
N LEU A 224 -8.98 9.24 -13.85
CA LEU A 224 -10.13 8.64 -14.52
C LEU A 224 -9.99 7.11 -14.59
N ILE A 225 -8.80 6.61 -14.92
CA ILE A 225 -8.50 5.18 -14.96
C ILE A 225 -8.62 4.58 -13.54
N ASP A 226 -8.05 5.22 -12.53
CA ASP A 226 -8.21 4.85 -11.13
C ASP A 226 -9.70 4.73 -10.72
N ALA A 227 -10.52 5.71 -11.10
CA ALA A 227 -11.96 5.66 -10.85
C ALA A 227 -12.66 4.47 -11.55
N LEU A 228 -12.24 4.10 -12.76
CA LEU A 228 -12.74 2.90 -13.45
C LEU A 228 -12.35 1.62 -12.70
N ILE A 229 -11.11 1.52 -12.21
CA ILE A 229 -10.61 0.39 -11.44
C ILE A 229 -11.43 0.22 -10.16
N SER A 230 -11.51 1.27 -9.35
CA SER A 230 -12.23 1.28 -8.08
C SER A 230 -13.72 0.98 -8.22
N THR A 231 -14.34 1.42 -9.32
CA THR A 231 -15.79 1.22 -9.53
C THR A 231 -16.12 -0.15 -10.11
N PHE A 232 -15.36 -0.62 -11.09
CA PHE A 232 -15.73 -1.78 -11.91
C PHE A 232 -14.85 -3.01 -11.70
N VAL A 233 -13.59 -2.83 -11.32
CA VAL A 233 -12.63 -3.93 -11.23
C VAL A 233 -12.54 -4.44 -9.80
N GLU A 234 -12.13 -3.59 -8.84
CA GLU A 234 -11.85 -4.01 -7.46
C GLU A 234 -12.99 -4.79 -6.80
N PRO A 235 -14.27 -4.36 -6.87
CA PRO A 235 -15.36 -5.06 -6.16
C PRO A 235 -15.57 -6.51 -6.60
N ASN A 236 -15.09 -6.87 -7.80
CA ASN A 236 -15.23 -8.20 -8.38
C ASN A 236 -14.04 -9.13 -8.06
N LEU A 237 -12.96 -8.60 -7.46
CA LEU A 237 -11.74 -9.36 -7.12
C LEU A 237 -11.87 -9.99 -5.73
N VAL A 238 -12.56 -11.13 -5.66
CA VAL A 238 -12.80 -11.87 -4.41
C VAL A 238 -11.61 -12.73 -4.00
N GLN A 239 -11.20 -13.69 -4.84
CA GLN A 239 -10.02 -14.52 -4.61
C GLN A 239 -8.73 -13.72 -4.88
N PRO A 240 -7.58 -14.14 -4.32
CA PRO A 240 -6.31 -13.49 -4.58
C PRO A 240 -6.06 -13.40 -6.09
N THR A 241 -5.94 -12.17 -6.56
CA THR A 241 -5.79 -11.87 -7.99
C THR A 241 -4.74 -10.78 -8.16
N PHE A 242 -3.76 -11.04 -9.00
CA PHE A 242 -2.87 -10.02 -9.53
C PHE A 242 -3.56 -9.30 -10.68
N VAL A 243 -3.62 -7.97 -10.59
CA VAL A 243 -3.96 -7.08 -11.70
C VAL A 243 -2.64 -6.55 -12.24
N LEU A 244 -2.35 -6.77 -13.52
CA LEU A 244 -1.05 -6.51 -14.15
C LEU A 244 -1.13 -5.37 -15.18
N ASP A 245 0.03 -4.80 -15.51
CA ASP A 245 0.25 -3.87 -16.61
C ASP A 245 -0.51 -2.54 -16.47
N TYR A 246 -0.07 -1.73 -15.52
CA TYR A 246 -0.63 -0.40 -15.31
C TYR A 246 -0.07 0.60 -16.34
N PRO A 247 -0.84 1.63 -16.74
CA PRO A 247 -0.31 2.73 -17.52
C PRO A 247 0.92 3.37 -16.87
N VAL A 248 1.88 3.78 -17.69
CA VAL A 248 3.10 4.47 -17.22
C VAL A 248 2.77 5.75 -16.47
N GLU A 249 1.73 6.48 -16.89
CA GLU A 249 1.25 7.71 -16.22
C GLU A 249 0.74 7.49 -14.78
N MET A 250 0.37 6.25 -14.43
CA MET A 250 -0.02 5.86 -13.07
C MET A 250 1.15 5.28 -12.26
N SER A 251 2.31 5.08 -12.89
CA SER A 251 3.39 4.23 -12.36
C SER A 251 4.75 4.93 -12.55
N PRO A 252 5.00 6.05 -11.86
CA PRO A 252 6.17 6.90 -12.09
C PRO A 252 7.50 6.19 -11.89
N PHE A 253 7.56 5.23 -10.96
CA PHE A 253 8.76 4.47 -10.62
C PHE A 253 8.84 3.09 -11.28
N ALA A 254 7.81 2.68 -12.01
CA ALA A 254 7.77 1.37 -12.64
C ALA A 254 8.41 1.41 -14.04
N LYS A 255 9.20 0.39 -14.36
CA LYS A 255 9.83 0.22 -15.65
C LYS A 255 8.78 0.00 -16.73
N ARG A 256 9.00 0.55 -17.93
CA ARG A 256 8.12 0.29 -19.08
C ARG A 256 8.13 -1.20 -19.42
N LYS A 257 6.96 -1.72 -19.80
CA LYS A 257 6.81 -3.09 -20.24
C LYS A 257 7.55 -3.33 -21.54
N ARG A 258 8.34 -4.40 -21.59
CA ARG A 258 9.07 -4.76 -22.81
C ARG A 258 8.10 -4.94 -23.98
N GLY A 259 8.28 -4.13 -25.02
CA GLY A 259 7.45 -4.15 -26.23
C GLY A 259 6.14 -3.36 -26.14
N ASN A 260 5.89 -2.65 -25.03
CA ASN A 260 4.75 -1.73 -24.89
C ASN A 260 5.12 -0.52 -24.04
N ASP A 261 5.43 0.61 -24.69
CA ASP A 261 5.90 1.83 -24.02
C ASP A 261 4.82 2.58 -23.22
N ARG A 262 3.55 2.18 -23.34
CA ARG A 262 2.41 2.79 -22.63
C ARG A 262 2.12 2.14 -21.29
N MET A 263 2.56 0.90 -21.11
CA MET A 263 2.34 0.10 -19.91
C MET A 263 3.64 -0.06 -19.13
N ALA A 264 3.51 -0.26 -17.83
CA ALA A 264 4.62 -0.56 -16.93
C ALA A 264 4.53 -2.01 -16.42
N GLU A 265 5.68 -2.61 -16.11
CA GLU A 265 5.78 -3.90 -15.44
C GLU A 265 5.43 -3.73 -13.96
N ARG A 266 4.13 -3.55 -13.70
CA ARG A 266 3.55 -3.35 -12.37
C ARG A 266 2.41 -4.33 -12.16
N PHE A 267 2.25 -4.78 -10.93
CA PHE A 267 1.04 -5.42 -10.48
C PHE A 267 0.57 -4.88 -9.13
N GLU A 268 -0.72 -5.01 -8.90
CA GLU A 268 -1.32 -4.92 -7.57
C GLU A 268 -2.01 -6.25 -7.24
N ALA A 269 -1.92 -6.68 -5.99
CA ALA A 269 -2.58 -7.88 -5.51
C ALA A 269 -3.88 -7.51 -4.78
N PHE A 270 -5.00 -8.04 -5.25
CA PHE A 270 -6.32 -7.78 -4.67
C PHE A 270 -6.95 -9.04 -4.07
N MET A 271 -7.64 -8.86 -2.95
CA MET A 271 -8.48 -9.86 -2.28
C MET A 271 -9.70 -9.17 -1.67
N SER A 272 -10.89 -9.72 -1.84
CA SER A 272 -12.15 -9.14 -1.31
C SER A 272 -12.31 -7.63 -1.61
N GLY A 273 -11.92 -7.23 -2.83
CA GLY A 273 -11.95 -5.84 -3.30
C GLY A 273 -11.13 -4.85 -2.47
N LEU A 274 -10.02 -5.32 -1.88
CA LEU A 274 -8.97 -4.49 -1.30
C LEU A 274 -7.64 -4.84 -1.95
N GLU A 275 -6.82 -3.84 -2.18
CA GLU A 275 -5.41 -3.97 -2.52
C GLU A 275 -4.62 -4.41 -1.27
N PHE A 276 -3.72 -5.38 -1.41
CA PHE A 276 -2.89 -5.92 -0.34
C PHE A 276 -1.40 -5.74 -0.61
N ALA A 277 -1.02 -5.68 -1.88
CA ALA A 277 0.35 -5.45 -2.30
C ALA A 277 0.39 -4.64 -3.60
N ASN A 278 1.45 -3.87 -3.77
CA ASN A 278 1.79 -3.16 -5.00
C ASN A 278 3.28 -3.42 -5.29
N ALA A 279 3.61 -3.74 -6.53
CA ALA A 279 4.95 -4.15 -6.89
C ALA A 279 5.23 -3.89 -8.37
N PHE A 280 6.50 -3.69 -8.70
CA PHE A 280 6.92 -3.45 -10.07
C PHE A 280 8.38 -3.82 -10.30
N SER A 281 8.72 -4.04 -11.57
CA SER A 281 10.11 -3.95 -12.02
C SER A 281 10.51 -2.48 -11.92
N GLU A 282 11.58 -2.20 -11.19
CA GLU A 282 11.99 -0.85 -10.88
C GLU A 282 12.55 -0.11 -12.09
N LEU A 283 12.11 1.14 -12.28
CA LEU A 283 12.73 2.04 -13.24
C LEU A 283 14.15 2.34 -12.76
N ASN A 284 15.12 1.95 -13.58
CA ASN A 284 16.54 2.09 -13.29
C ASN A 284 17.29 2.95 -14.31
N ASP A 285 16.56 3.66 -15.18
CA ASP A 285 17.10 4.67 -16.10
C ASP A 285 16.95 6.06 -15.47
N PRO A 286 18.05 6.75 -15.09
CA PRO A 286 17.99 8.04 -14.43
C PRO A 286 17.42 9.16 -15.32
N VAL A 287 17.57 9.05 -16.65
CA VAL A 287 17.06 10.06 -17.58
C VAL A 287 15.53 9.99 -17.64
N ASP A 288 14.99 8.78 -17.83
CA ASP A 288 13.54 8.55 -17.82
C ASP A 288 12.93 8.89 -16.45
N GLN A 289 13.59 8.53 -15.35
CA GLN A 289 13.09 8.86 -14.01
C GLN A 289 13.02 10.37 -13.79
N ARG A 290 14.05 11.12 -14.22
CA ARG A 290 14.06 12.59 -14.14
C ARG A 290 12.92 13.20 -14.95
N GLU A 291 12.72 12.76 -16.20
CA GLU A 291 11.64 13.24 -17.06
C GLU A 291 10.26 13.02 -16.43
N ARG A 292 10.03 11.86 -15.80
CA ARG A 292 8.77 11.54 -15.12
C ARG A 292 8.53 12.41 -13.89
N LEU A 293 9.53 12.60 -13.04
CA LEU A 293 9.42 13.47 -11.86
C LEU A 293 9.18 14.92 -12.25
N GLU A 294 9.86 15.43 -13.28
CA GLU A 294 9.62 16.77 -13.81
C GLU A 294 8.21 16.92 -14.39
N HIS A 295 7.72 15.90 -15.10
CA HIS A 295 6.36 15.89 -15.63
C HIS A 295 5.32 15.94 -14.50
N GLN A 296 5.47 15.09 -13.47
CA GLN A 296 4.60 15.09 -12.31
C GLN A 296 4.60 16.44 -11.60
N LEU A 297 5.77 17.06 -11.40
CA LEU A 297 5.88 18.37 -10.75
C LEU A 297 5.17 19.47 -11.56
N ARG A 298 5.25 19.43 -12.90
CA ARG A 298 4.55 20.38 -13.79
C ARG A 298 3.04 20.19 -13.73
N GLU A 299 2.57 18.95 -13.64
CA GLU A 299 1.15 18.66 -13.56
C GLU A 299 0.56 18.93 -12.16
N GLN A 300 1.36 18.78 -11.10
CA GLN A 300 0.99 18.98 -9.68
C GLN A 300 0.97 20.45 -9.23
N VAL A 301 1.15 21.41 -10.15
CA VAL A 301 1.02 22.84 -9.83
C VAL A 301 -0.41 23.14 -9.37
N GLY A 302 -0.60 23.23 -8.05
CA GLY A 302 -1.88 23.52 -7.39
C GLY A 302 -2.58 22.33 -6.72
N GLU A 303 -1.98 21.13 -6.69
CA GLU A 303 -2.50 19.97 -5.96
C GLU A 303 -1.86 19.82 -4.57
N GLU A 304 -2.58 19.16 -3.64
CA GLU A 304 -2.11 18.94 -2.26
C GLU A 304 -1.20 17.70 -2.11
N ASP A 305 -1.27 16.76 -3.06
CA ASP A 305 -0.43 15.56 -3.14
C ASP A 305 0.82 15.89 -3.96
N VAL A 306 1.95 16.16 -3.30
CA VAL A 306 3.17 16.62 -3.97
C VAL A 306 4.29 15.61 -3.74
N GLU A 307 4.73 14.99 -4.83
CA GLU A 307 6.00 14.27 -4.85
C GLU A 307 7.09 15.26 -5.27
N VAL A 308 8.08 15.47 -4.41
CA VAL A 308 9.17 16.43 -4.70
C VAL A 308 10.30 15.67 -5.36
N ALA A 309 10.78 16.15 -6.51
CA ALA A 309 11.93 15.58 -7.20
C ALA A 309 13.13 15.43 -6.24
N ASP A 310 13.53 14.19 -5.97
CA ASP A 310 14.68 13.86 -5.12
C ASP A 310 15.95 13.75 -5.97
N GLU A 311 16.66 14.87 -6.14
CA GLU A 311 17.94 14.90 -6.86
C GLU A 311 18.99 13.93 -6.29
N ASP A 312 18.99 13.67 -4.98
CA ASP A 312 19.92 12.71 -4.36
C ASP A 312 19.58 11.27 -4.80
N PHE A 313 18.29 10.96 -5.01
CA PHE A 313 17.86 9.70 -5.59
C PHE A 313 18.26 9.57 -7.06
N ILE A 314 18.09 10.62 -7.86
CA ILE A 314 18.53 10.59 -9.27
C ILE A 314 20.04 10.42 -9.35
N GLU A 315 20.81 11.16 -8.55
CA GLU A 315 22.27 11.00 -8.50
C GLU A 315 22.66 9.56 -8.11
N ALA A 316 21.99 8.95 -7.13
CA ALA A 316 22.22 7.55 -6.80
C ALA A 316 21.99 6.61 -8.00
N MET A 317 20.91 6.82 -8.77
CA MET A 317 20.65 6.03 -9.98
C MET A 317 21.73 6.21 -11.06
N GLU A 318 22.33 7.40 -11.16
CA GLU A 318 23.41 7.71 -12.11
C GLU A 318 24.71 6.93 -11.79
N TYR A 319 24.93 6.52 -10.54
CA TYR A 319 26.03 5.60 -10.18
C TYR A 319 25.78 4.15 -10.63
N GLY A 320 24.55 3.82 -11.04
CA GLY A 320 24.18 2.54 -11.63
C GLY A 320 23.29 1.70 -10.73
N MET A 321 21.98 1.84 -10.89
CA MET A 321 21.00 0.95 -10.26
C MET A 321 20.82 -0.34 -11.10
N PRO A 322 21.08 -1.54 -10.53
CA PRO A 322 20.84 -2.79 -11.23
C PRO A 322 19.34 -2.99 -11.55
N PRO A 323 18.98 -3.84 -12.53
CA PRO A 323 17.60 -4.31 -12.66
C PRO A 323 17.12 -4.81 -11.30
N THR A 324 15.95 -4.38 -10.85
CA THR A 324 15.48 -4.62 -9.48
C THR A 324 13.97 -4.84 -9.50
N GLY A 325 13.47 -5.73 -8.67
CA GLY A 325 12.04 -5.85 -8.36
C GLY A 325 11.76 -5.27 -6.97
N GLY A 326 10.72 -4.45 -6.85
CA GLY A 326 10.25 -3.92 -5.58
C GLY A 326 8.82 -4.36 -5.27
N LEU A 327 8.52 -4.52 -3.99
CA LEU A 327 7.23 -4.98 -3.48
C LEU A 327 6.91 -4.29 -2.16
N GLY A 328 5.72 -3.69 -2.08
CA GLY A 328 5.12 -3.18 -0.85
C GLY A 328 3.90 -3.99 -0.43
N ILE A 329 3.79 -4.34 0.86
CA ILE A 329 2.67 -5.07 1.47
C ILE A 329 2.13 -4.29 2.68
N GLY A 330 0.83 -4.01 2.67
CA GLY A 330 0.15 -3.39 3.80
C GLY A 330 -0.03 -4.39 4.95
N ILE A 331 0.82 -4.30 5.99
CA ILE A 331 0.77 -5.22 7.14
C ILE A 331 -0.55 -5.13 7.89
N ASP A 332 -1.12 -3.93 8.05
CA ASP A 332 -2.43 -3.79 8.69
C ASP A 332 -3.54 -4.53 7.92
N ARG A 333 -3.52 -4.45 6.58
CA ARG A 333 -4.47 -5.18 5.73
C ARG A 333 -4.23 -6.69 5.82
N LEU A 334 -2.97 -7.15 5.78
CA LEU A 334 -2.64 -8.57 6.00
C LEU A 334 -3.19 -9.07 7.35
N VAL A 335 -3.07 -8.28 8.42
CA VAL A 335 -3.64 -8.64 9.72
C VAL A 335 -5.17 -8.68 9.66
N MET A 336 -5.82 -7.71 9.00
CA MET A 336 -7.28 -7.73 8.79
C MET A 336 -7.74 -9.03 8.12
N LEU A 337 -7.06 -9.44 7.05
CA LEU A 337 -7.34 -10.68 6.32
C LEU A 337 -7.20 -11.92 7.19
N LEU A 338 -6.08 -12.08 7.88
CA LEU A 338 -5.80 -13.29 8.68
C LEU A 338 -6.56 -13.34 10.02
N THR A 339 -7.16 -12.23 10.43
CA THR A 339 -7.97 -12.14 11.66
C THR A 339 -9.47 -11.94 11.40
N GLY A 340 -9.88 -11.88 10.13
CA GLY A 340 -11.27 -11.68 9.73
C GLY A 340 -11.85 -10.33 10.15
N GLN A 341 -11.03 -9.28 10.29
CA GLN A 341 -11.47 -7.96 10.78
C GLN A 341 -11.74 -6.99 9.63
N ASP A 342 -12.98 -6.52 9.49
CA ASP A 342 -13.37 -5.68 8.35
C ASP A 342 -12.84 -4.24 8.38
N SER A 343 -12.41 -3.77 9.55
CA SER A 343 -11.94 -2.40 9.78
C SER A 343 -10.51 -2.37 10.31
N ILE A 344 -9.69 -1.48 9.72
CA ILE A 344 -8.30 -1.27 10.13
C ILE A 344 -8.17 -0.86 11.61
N ARG A 345 -9.22 -0.26 12.17
CA ARG A 345 -9.28 0.16 13.59
C ARG A 345 -9.33 -1.01 14.56
N ASP A 346 -9.71 -2.20 14.10
CA ASP A 346 -9.74 -3.41 14.92
C ASP A 346 -8.37 -4.09 15.01
N VAL A 347 -7.45 -3.73 14.11
CA VAL A 347 -6.09 -4.30 14.04
C VAL A 347 -5.00 -3.29 14.43
N ILE A 348 -5.38 -2.05 14.77
CA ILE A 348 -4.52 -1.03 15.37
C ILE A 348 -4.93 -0.81 16.83
N LEU A 349 -3.97 -0.89 17.76
CA LEU A 349 -4.24 -0.75 19.20
C LEU A 349 -4.88 0.61 19.51
N PHE A 350 -4.29 1.68 18.99
CA PHE A 350 -4.72 3.06 19.19
C PHE A 350 -4.89 3.75 17.83
N PRO A 351 -6.01 3.52 17.13
CA PRO A 351 -6.24 4.11 15.82
C PRO A 351 -6.51 5.61 15.94
N GLN A 352 -6.22 6.38 14.89
CA GLN A 352 -6.57 7.78 14.86
C GLN A 352 -8.09 7.92 14.75
N LEU A 353 -8.67 8.73 15.63
CA LEU A 353 -10.10 9.01 15.65
C LEU A 353 -10.33 10.51 15.49
N ARG A 354 -11.47 10.88 14.92
CA ARG A 354 -11.90 12.29 14.95
C ARG A 354 -12.00 12.72 16.41
N GLY A 355 -11.46 13.91 16.72
CA GLY A 355 -11.58 14.50 18.04
C GLY A 355 -13.06 14.59 18.43
N LYS A 356 -13.37 14.38 19.71
CA LYS A 356 -14.65 14.88 20.23
C LYS A 356 -14.50 16.40 20.16
N ARG A 357 -15.39 17.09 19.43
CA ARG A 357 -15.49 18.54 19.64
C ARG A 357 -15.78 18.67 21.13
N ASP A 358 -14.90 19.33 21.87
CA ASP A 358 -15.17 19.66 23.26
C ASP A 358 -16.53 20.38 23.27
N ALA A 359 -17.49 19.79 23.98
CA ALA A 359 -18.82 20.35 24.16
C ALA A 359 -18.78 21.48 25.19
#